data_AF-A0A975NNE2-F1
#
_entry.id   AF-A0A975NNE2-F1
#
_cell.length_a   1.000
_cell.length_b   1.000
_cell.length_c   1.000
_cell.angle_alpha   90.00
_cell.angle_beta   90.00
_cell.angle_gamma   90.00
#
_symmetry.space_group_name_H-M   'P 1'
#
loop_
_entity.id
_entity.type
_entity.pdbx_description
1 polymer ?
#
loop_
_entity_poly.entity_id
_entity_poly.type
_entity_poly.pdbx_seq_one_letter_code
_entity_poly.pdbx_strand_id
1 'polypeptide(L)' 'MKSGPAMAMRMTRLPRRHRIAHLCALIRQQSVRSIRRKELVTLLRTEVTAQLCKAVRAG' A
#
# COMPACT_ATOMS: atom_id res chain seq x y z
N MET A 1 16.38 11.43 2.71
CA MET A 1 15.72 10.86 1.51
C MET A 1 14.23 11.14 1.60
N LYS A 2 13.69 12.08 0.80
CA LYS A 2 12.24 12.41 0.78
C LYS A 2 11.47 11.27 0.12
N SER A 3 10.64 10.55 0.88
CA SER A 3 9.60 9.67 0.31
C SER A 3 8.48 10.58 -0.24
N GLY A 4 8.64 11.03 -1.49
CA GLY A 4 7.76 12.03 -2.09
C GLY A 4 6.44 11.46 -2.62
N PRO A 5 5.46 12.36 -2.92
CA PRO A 5 4.13 12.03 -3.47
C PRO A 5 4.15 11.26 -4.80
N ALA A 6 5.32 11.17 -5.47
CA ALA A 6 5.52 10.38 -6.68
C ALA A 6 5.23 8.88 -6.52
N MET A 7 5.48 8.29 -5.34
CA MET A 7 5.12 6.88 -5.11
C MET A 7 3.60 6.69 -5.05
N ALA A 8 2.88 7.56 -4.34
CA ALA A 8 1.41 7.49 -4.25
C ALA A 8 0.74 7.66 -5.63
N MET A 9 1.28 8.56 -6.46
CA MET A 9 0.78 8.83 -7.82
C MET A 9 1.09 7.71 -8.83
N ARG A 10 2.16 6.93 -8.62
CA ARG A 10 2.39 5.70 -9.41
C ARG A 10 1.45 4.59 -8.98
N MET A 11 1.13 4.52 -7.69
CA MET A 11 0.21 3.52 -7.18
C MET A 11 -1.21 3.71 -7.70
N THR A 12 -1.69 4.93 -7.94
CA THR A 12 -3.07 5.17 -8.45
C THR A 12 -3.34 4.59 -9.84
N ARG A 13 -2.30 4.29 -10.64
CA ARG A 13 -2.44 3.64 -11.95
C ARG A 13 -2.44 2.11 -11.90
N LEU A 14 -2.11 1.50 -10.77
CA LEU A 14 -2.03 0.05 -10.65
C LEU A 14 -3.41 -0.54 -10.31
N PRO A 15 -3.80 -1.68 -10.92
CA PRO A 15 -4.96 -2.43 -10.47
C PRO A 15 -4.83 -2.73 -8.97
N ARG A 16 -5.92 -2.59 -8.21
CA ARG A 16 -5.88 -2.70 -6.73
C ARG A 16 -5.19 -3.96 -6.20
N ARG A 17 -5.33 -5.10 -6.90
CA ARG A 17 -4.61 -6.35 -6.59
C ARG A 17 -3.08 -6.20 -6.67
N HIS A 18 -2.59 -5.45 -7.65
CA HIS A 18 -1.17 -5.13 -7.80
C HIS A 18 -0.69 -4.14 -6.73
N ARG A 19 -1.54 -3.25 -6.23
CA ARG A 19 -1.18 -2.30 -5.16
C ARG A 19 -0.83 -3.02 -3.85
N ILE A 20 -1.60 -4.04 -3.47
CA ILE A 20 -1.29 -4.89 -2.29
C ILE A 20 0.05 -5.62 -2.49
N ALA A 21 0.23 -6.31 -3.62
CA ALA A 21 1.46 -7.05 -3.90
C ALA A 21 2.69 -6.13 -3.89
N HIS A 22 2.55 -4.93 -4.47
CA HIS A 22 3.60 -3.92 -4.48
C HIS A 22 3.92 -3.39 -3.09
N LEU A 23 2.92 -3.09 -2.25
CA LEU A 23 3.13 -2.69 -0.86
C LEU A 23 3.85 -3.77 -0.06
N CYS A 24 3.46 -5.04 -0.21
CA CYS A 24 4.16 -6.15 0.42
C CYS A 24 5.63 -6.25 -0.03
N ALA A 25 5.90 -6.10 -1.33
CA ALA A 25 7.26 -6.11 -1.85
C ALA A 25 8.10 -4.94 -1.32
N LEU A 26 7.52 -3.74 -1.21
CA LEU A 26 8.18 -2.58 -0.62
C LEU A 26 8.45 -2.77 0.87
N ILE A 27 7.50 -3.31 1.64
CA ILE A 27 7.67 -3.58 3.08
C ILE A 27 8.81 -4.58 3.33
N ARG A 28 8.93 -5.61 2.49
CA ARG A 28 9.98 -6.63 2.58
C ARG A 28 11.39 -6.07 2.31
N GLN A 29 11.50 -5.00 1.53
CA GLN A 29 12.77 -4.32 1.24
C GLN A 29 13.18 -3.32 2.32
N GLN A 30 12.27 -2.97 3.23
CA GLN A 30 12.53 -1.98 4.28
C GLN A 30 12.97 -2.63 5.59
N SER A 31 13.96 -2.03 6.26
CA SER A 31 14.45 -2.51 7.55
C SER A 31 13.32 -2.50 8.60
N VAL A 32 13.34 -3.48 9.50
CA VAL A 32 12.25 -3.76 10.45
C VAL A 32 11.86 -2.54 11.29
N ARG A 33 12.83 -1.66 11.61
CA ARG A 33 12.66 -0.47 12.45
C ARG A 33 12.49 0.84 11.69
N SER A 34 12.51 0.82 10.35
CA SER A 34 12.39 2.06 9.58
C SER A 34 10.98 2.66 9.67
N ILE A 35 10.91 3.98 9.88
CA ILE A 35 9.65 4.75 9.91
C ILE A 35 8.86 4.50 8.63
N ARG A 36 9.56 4.46 7.48
CA ARG A 36 9.00 4.15 6.17
C ARG A 36 8.30 2.78 6.10
N ARG A 37 8.77 1.78 6.85
CA ARG A 37 8.09 0.47 6.92
C ARG A 37 6.74 0.60 7.63
N LYS A 38 6.67 1.39 8.71
CA LYS A 38 5.39 1.66 9.41
C LYS A 38 4.41 2.38 8.49
N GLU A 39 4.87 3.40 7.76
CA GLU A 39 4.04 4.12 6.77
C GLU A 39 3.47 3.18 5.69
N LEU A 40 4.32 2.30 5.13
CA LEU A 40 3.90 1.32 4.13
C LEU A 40 2.91 0.28 4.68
N VAL A 41 3.09 -0.17 5.92
CA VAL A 41 2.14 -1.08 6.59
C VAL A 41 0.80 -0.40 6.82
N THR A 42 0.78 0.87 7.23
CA THR A 42 -0.47 1.63 7.37
C THR A 42 -1.19 1.75 6.02
N LEU A 43 -0.47 2.10 4.95
CA LEU A 43 -1.03 2.14 3.59
C LEU A 43 -1.59 0.79 3.13
N LEU A 44 -0.91 -0.31 3.44
CA LEU A 44 -1.38 -1.67 3.14
C LEU A 44 -2.69 -1.97 3.86
N ARG A 45 -2.80 -1.65 5.15
CA ARG A 45 -4.03 -1.86 5.92
C ARG A 45 -5.19 -1.06 5.34
N THR A 46 -4.97 0.21 5.00
CA THR A 46 -6.01 1.05 4.36
C THR A 46 -6.47 0.47 3.04
N GLU A 47 -5.56 0.00 2.19
CA GLU A 47 -5.90 -0.55 0.87
C GLU A 47 -6.61 -1.93 0.96
N VAL A 48 -6.25 -2.76 1.94
CA VAL A 48 -6.95 -4.03 2.20
C VAL A 48 -8.36 -3.76 2.72
N THR A 49 -8.53 -2.86 3.70
CA THR A 49 -9.85 -2.48 4.23
C THR A 49 -10.73 -1.87 3.13
N ALA A 50 -10.17 -1.01 2.27
CA ALA A 50 -10.90 -0.44 1.14
C ALA A 50 -11.38 -1.51 0.14
N GLN A 51 -10.61 -2.59 -0.06
CA GLN A 51 -11.01 -3.71 -0.92
C GLN A 51 -12.11 -4.55 -0.28
N LEU A 52 -12.01 -4.84 1.02
CA LEU A 52 -13.05 -5.56 1.76
C LEU A 52 -14.39 -4.79 1.74
N CYS A 53 -14.35 -3.48 2.02
CA CYS A 53 -15.56 -2.64 1.95
C CYS A 53 -16.18 -2.59 0.54
N LYS A 54 -15.37 -2.65 -0.52
CA LYS A 54 -15.91 -2.71 -1.89
C LYS A 54 -16.52 -4.08 -2.20
N ALA A 55 -15.94 -5.17 -1.70
CA ALA A 55 -16.48 -6.51 -1.87
C ALA A 55 -17.85 -6.65 -1.18
N VAL A 56 -18.01 -6.09 0.02
CA VAL A 56 -19.28 -6.11 0.78
C VAL A 56 -20.38 -5.29 0.12
N ARG A 57 -20.05 -4.20 -0.60
CA ARG A 57 -21.06 -3.36 -1.29
C ARG A 57 -21.43 -3.84 -2.69
N ALA A 58 -20.76 -4.87 -3.19
CA ALA A 58 -20.99 -5.42 -4.53
C ALA A 58 -21.73 -6.78 -4.51
N GLY A 59 -22.15 -7.23 -3.32
CA GLY A 59 -23.09 -8.33 -3.12
C GLY A 59 -24.37 -7.81 -2.51
#